data_AF-A0AB35PZL7-F1
#
_entry.id   AF-A0AB35PZL7-F1
#
_cell.length_a   1.000
_cell.length_b   1.000
_cell.length_c   1.000
_cell.angle_alpha   90.00
_cell.angle_beta   90.00
_cell.angle_gamma   90.00
#
_symmetry.space_group_name_H-M   'P 1'
#
loop_
_entity.id
_entity.type
_entity.pdbx_description
1 polymer ?
#
loop_
_entity_poly.entity_id
_entity_poly.type
_entity_poly.pdbx_seq_one_letter_code
_entity_poly.pdbx_strand_id
1 'polypeptide(L)'
;MFFLAFISFSAAASGFTSHCGPYTFVAREGEVSIINGERVTSQKIKFLGEDGIKIDMGLMPAKDGNNYGFQYIHRPGSESRFLNVQILQNSLDAPKIIGSFPCAKVR
;
A
#
# COMPACT_ATOMS: atom_id res chain seq x y z
N MET A 1 -43.30 7.52 -28.68
CA MET A 1 -42.87 7.38 -27.28
C MET A 1 -41.53 6.65 -27.30
N PHE A 2 -40.41 7.38 -27.17
CA PHE A 2 -39.05 6.86 -27.33
C PHE A 2 -38.45 6.67 -25.94
N PHE A 3 -38.20 5.41 -25.53
CA PHE A 3 -37.58 5.11 -24.24
C PHE A 3 -36.05 5.25 -24.38
N LEU A 4 -35.47 6.28 -23.77
CA LEU A 4 -34.03 6.43 -23.60
C LEU A 4 -33.59 5.59 -22.40
N ALA A 5 -32.93 4.47 -22.65
CA ALA A 5 -32.27 3.67 -21.63
C ALA A 5 -30.94 4.34 -21.24
N PHE A 6 -30.84 4.79 -19.98
CA PHE A 6 -29.57 5.25 -19.39
C PHE A 6 -28.72 4.02 -19.02
N ILE A 7 -27.67 3.75 -19.78
CA ILE A 7 -26.68 2.73 -19.43
C ILE A 7 -25.70 3.36 -18.43
N SER A 8 -25.78 2.95 -17.17
CA SER A 8 -24.82 3.35 -16.14
C SER A 8 -23.56 2.50 -16.27
N PHE A 9 -22.43 3.10 -16.67
CA PHE A 9 -21.12 2.45 -16.58
C PHE A 9 -20.62 2.54 -15.13
N SER A 10 -20.66 1.42 -14.41
CA SER A 10 -19.96 1.28 -13.13
C SER A 10 -18.47 1.07 -13.39
N ALA A 11 -17.65 2.06 -13.02
CA ALA A 11 -16.19 1.91 -13.05
C ALA A 11 -15.77 0.87 -12.00
N ALA A 12 -15.21 -0.26 -12.45
CA ALA A 12 -14.55 -1.19 -11.54
C ALA A 12 -13.26 -0.51 -11.04
N ALA A 13 -13.16 -0.27 -9.72
CA ALA A 13 -11.93 0.26 -9.13
C ALA A 13 -10.81 -0.76 -9.34
N SER A 14 -9.78 -0.36 -10.09
CA SER A 14 -8.59 -1.20 -10.30
C SER A 14 -7.74 -1.19 -9.02
N GLY A 15 -7.14 -2.32 -8.67
CA GLY A 15 -6.37 -2.43 -7.43
C GLY A 15 -5.75 -3.81 -7.23
N PHE A 16 -4.98 -3.96 -6.15
CA PHE A 16 -4.42 -5.24 -5.75
C PHE A 16 -4.39 -5.40 -4.23
N THR A 17 -4.48 -6.66 -3.81
CA THR A 17 -4.20 -7.08 -2.45
C THR A 17 -2.93 -7.95 -2.46
N SER A 18 -2.04 -7.69 -1.52
CA SER A 18 -0.81 -8.45 -1.31
C SER A 18 -0.66 -8.84 0.15
N HIS A 19 -0.24 -10.07 0.40
CA HIS A 19 0.18 -10.52 1.72
C HIS A 19 1.70 -10.45 1.82
N CYS A 20 2.21 -9.71 2.81
CA CYS A 20 3.62 -9.46 3.05
C CYS A 20 3.97 -9.83 4.49
N GLY A 21 4.34 -11.09 4.73
CA GLY A 21 4.51 -11.59 6.10
C GLY A 21 3.24 -11.40 6.94
N PRO A 22 3.28 -10.71 8.10
CA PRO A 22 2.10 -10.47 8.92
C PRO A 22 1.21 -9.31 8.42
N TYR A 23 1.55 -8.69 7.28
CA TYR A 23 0.84 -7.54 6.75
C TYR A 23 -0.05 -7.91 5.56
N THR A 24 -1.29 -7.42 5.57
CA THR A 24 -2.15 -7.37 4.39
C THR A 24 -2.15 -5.96 3.84
N PHE A 25 -1.66 -5.81 2.61
CA PHE A 25 -1.57 -4.54 1.91
C PHE A 25 -2.60 -4.49 0.79
N VAL A 26 -3.43 -3.44 0.80
CA VAL A 26 -4.43 -3.19 -0.26
C VAL A 26 -4.16 -1.82 -0.86
N ALA A 27 -3.99 -1.79 -2.18
CA ALA A 27 -3.88 -0.56 -2.96
C ALA A 27 -4.97 -0.53 -4.02
N ARG A 28 -5.69 0.58 -4.12
CA ARG A 28 -6.76 0.80 -5.09
C ARG A 28 -6.52 2.13 -5.78
N GLU A 29 -6.82 2.18 -7.07
CA GLU A 29 -6.71 3.40 -7.85
C GLU A 29 -7.63 4.48 -7.29
N GLY A 30 -7.10 5.69 -7.13
CA GLY A 30 -7.84 6.82 -6.52
C GLY A 30 -7.99 6.77 -4.99
N GLU A 31 -7.54 5.69 -4.33
CA GLU A 31 -7.59 5.57 -2.87
C GLU A 31 -6.18 5.58 -2.26
N VAL A 32 -6.08 6.02 -1.00
CA VAL A 32 -4.88 5.77 -0.18
C VAL A 32 -4.89 4.32 0.29
N SER A 33 -3.71 3.77 0.48
CA SER A 33 -3.53 2.37 0.79
C SER A 33 -4.07 1.98 2.16
N ILE A 34 -4.37 0.69 2.30
CA ILE A 34 -4.79 0.09 3.56
C ILE A 34 -3.75 -0.97 3.97
N ILE A 35 -3.27 -0.88 5.21
CA ILE A 35 -2.40 -1.88 5.83
C ILE A 35 -3.16 -2.50 7.01
N ASN A 36 -3.34 -3.83 7.01
CA ASN A 36 -4.05 -4.56 8.08
C ASN A 36 -5.46 -4.00 8.39
N GLY A 37 -6.17 -3.51 7.37
CA GLY A 37 -7.49 -2.91 7.54
C GLY A 37 -7.46 -1.46 8.06
N GLU A 38 -6.29 -0.84 8.19
CA GLU A 38 -6.13 0.56 8.56
C GLU A 38 -5.67 1.40 7.38
N ARG A 39 -6.39 2.51 7.15
CA ARG A 39 -6.07 3.46 6.09
C ARG A 39 -4.84 4.27 6.48
N VAL A 40 -3.81 4.28 5.63
CA VAL A 40 -2.59 5.06 5.88
C VAL A 40 -2.93 6.56 5.93
N THR A 41 -2.21 7.30 6.77
CA THR A 41 -2.40 8.75 6.95
C THR A 41 -1.63 9.58 5.95
N SER A 42 -0.58 9.01 5.34
CA SER A 42 0.13 9.63 4.23
C SER A 42 0.61 8.57 3.24
N GLN A 43 0.69 8.95 1.97
CA GLN A 43 1.17 8.10 0.89
C GLN A 43 1.87 8.93 -0.18
N LYS A 44 2.99 8.41 -0.69
CA LYS A 44 3.69 8.95 -1.85
C LYS A 44 3.99 7.81 -2.82
N ILE A 45 3.43 7.89 -4.02
CA ILE A 45 3.66 6.94 -5.10
C ILE A 45 4.81 7.45 -5.99
N LYS A 46 5.70 6.54 -6.36
CA LYS A 46 6.74 6.76 -7.36
C LYS A 46 6.75 5.57 -8.33
N PHE A 47 6.51 5.84 -9.61
CA PHE A 47 6.71 4.84 -10.66
C PHE A 47 8.21 4.62 -10.91
N LEU A 48 8.58 3.36 -11.12
CA LEU A 48 9.96 2.92 -11.33
C LEU A 48 10.05 2.22 -12.69
N GLY A 49 10.39 2.95 -13.75
CA GLY A 49 10.37 2.39 -15.11
C GLY A 49 8.96 2.16 -15.64
N GLU A 50 8.76 1.13 -16.47
CA GLU A 50 7.48 0.87 -17.15
C GLU A 50 6.45 0.17 -16.25
N ASP A 51 6.89 -0.81 -15.44
CA ASP A 51 6.02 -1.67 -14.63
C ASP A 51 6.33 -1.64 -13.13
N GLY A 52 7.44 -1.01 -12.73
CA GLY A 52 7.84 -0.92 -11.34
C GLY A 52 7.09 0.18 -10.58
N ILE A 53 6.90 -0.02 -9.28
CA ILE A 53 6.27 0.96 -8.40
C ILE A 53 6.89 0.92 -7.01
N LYS A 54 7.03 2.10 -6.42
CA LYS A 54 7.38 2.29 -5.01
C LYS A 54 6.32 3.17 -4.35
N ILE A 55 5.87 2.75 -3.17
CA ILE A 55 4.87 3.47 -2.38
C ILE A 55 5.43 3.64 -0.98
N ASP A 56 5.79 4.87 -0.62
CA ASP A 56 6.17 5.23 0.74
C ASP A 56 4.91 5.70 1.49
N MET A 57 4.68 5.20 2.70
CA MET A 57 3.45 5.44 3.47
C MET A 57 3.73 5.68 4.94
N GLY A 58 2.86 6.43 5.61
CA GLY A 58 2.84 6.60 7.05
C GLY A 58 1.49 6.20 7.65
N LEU A 59 1.48 5.57 8.82
CA LEU A 59 0.29 5.29 9.61
C LEU A 59 0.52 5.77 11.04
N MET A 60 -0.13 6.87 11.41
CA MET A 60 0.11 7.58 12.66
C MET A 60 -1.16 8.25 13.21
N PRO A 61 -1.63 7.88 14.41
CA PRO A 61 -1.30 6.65 15.12
C PRO A 61 -1.95 5.44 14.40
N ALA A 62 -1.33 4.27 14.53
CA ALA A 62 -2.02 3.00 14.28
C ALA A 62 -2.89 2.62 15.48
N LYS A 63 -3.82 1.68 15.28
CA LYS A 63 -4.73 1.21 16.34
C LYS A 63 -4.04 0.63 17.56
N ASP A 64 -2.83 0.09 17.39
CA ASP A 64 -2.03 -0.47 18.48
C ASP A 64 -1.24 0.59 19.27
N GLY A 65 -1.37 1.86 18.90
CA GLY A 65 -0.69 3.00 19.54
C GLY A 65 0.69 3.31 18.99
N ASN A 66 1.21 2.53 18.05
CA ASN A 66 2.49 2.80 17.40
C ASN A 66 2.34 3.73 16.19
N ASN A 67 3.46 4.29 15.76
CA ASN A 67 3.58 5.00 14.50
C ASN A 67 4.40 4.15 13.53
N TYR A 68 3.95 4.03 12.28
CA TYR A 68 4.63 3.20 11.29
C TYR A 68 4.98 3.95 10.03
N GLY A 69 6.18 3.66 9.51
CA GLY A 69 6.59 3.94 8.14
C GLY A 69 6.58 2.64 7.35
N PHE A 70 5.93 2.66 6.19
CA PHE A 70 5.91 1.52 5.26
C PHE A 70 6.50 1.93 3.92
N GLN A 71 7.15 0.98 3.25
CA GLN A 71 7.62 1.14 1.89
C GLN A 71 7.35 -0.14 1.11
N TYR A 72 6.36 -0.07 0.22
CA TYR A 72 6.10 -1.13 -0.74
C TYR A 72 6.96 -0.90 -1.99
N ILE A 73 7.60 -1.95 -2.50
CA ILE A 73 8.39 -1.92 -3.74
C ILE A 73 8.01 -3.11 -4.60
N HIS A 74 7.64 -2.84 -5.84
CA HIS A 74 7.66 -3.78 -6.96
C HIS A 74 8.77 -3.32 -7.92
N ARG A 75 9.77 -4.17 -8.14
CA ARG A 75 10.89 -3.82 -9.02
C ARG A 75 10.47 -3.95 -10.49
N PRO A 76 10.90 -3.03 -11.37
CA PRO A 76 10.60 -3.17 -12.79
C PRO A 76 11.20 -4.44 -13.37
N GLY A 77 10.48 -5.08 -14.29
CA GLY A 77 10.88 -6.34 -14.94
C GLY A 77 11.02 -7.52 -13.98
N SER A 78 10.39 -7.48 -12.81
CA SER A 78 10.53 -8.51 -11.77
C SER A 78 9.23 -8.73 -11.02
N GLU A 79 8.83 -9.99 -10.84
CA GLU A 79 7.72 -10.37 -9.96
C GLU A 79 7.99 -10.11 -8.47
N SER A 80 9.22 -9.73 -8.12
CA SER A 80 9.62 -9.52 -6.73
C SER A 80 8.97 -8.27 -6.15
N ARG A 81 8.34 -8.46 -4.98
CA ARG A 81 7.62 -7.42 -4.24
C ARG A 81 8.00 -7.49 -2.76
N PHE A 82 8.18 -6.35 -2.13
CA PHE A 82 8.59 -6.26 -0.72
C PHE A 82 7.80 -5.18 -0.02
N LEU A 83 7.52 -5.40 1.26
CA LEU A 83 7.06 -4.40 2.18
C LEU A 83 8.13 -4.22 3.25
N ASN A 84 8.81 -3.09 3.23
CA ASN A 84 9.66 -2.66 4.32
C ASN A 84 8.80 -1.93 5.36
N VAL A 85 9.02 -2.22 6.63
CA VAL A 85 8.29 -1.64 7.76
C VAL A 85 9.28 -1.09 8.76
N GLN A 86 9.00 0.09 9.28
CA GLN A 86 9.73 0.69 10.38
C GLN A 86 8.75 1.18 11.44
N ILE A 87 9.02 0.87 12.71
CA ILE A 87 8.36 1.55 13.83
C ILE A 87 9.00 2.93 13.98
N LEU A 88 8.19 3.98 13.86
CA LEU A 88 8.63 5.36 14.01
C LEU A 88 8.65 5.71 15.50
N GLN A 89 9.85 5.94 16.02
CA GLN A 89 10.09 6.25 17.42
C GLN A 89 10.20 7.78 17.61
N ASN A 90 9.91 8.24 18.82
CA ASN A 90 9.96 9.67 19.16
C ASN A 90 11.39 10.22 19.30
N SER A 91 12.42 9.36 19.33
CA SER A 91 13.82 9.75 19.36
C SER A 91 14.53 9.27 18.10
N LEU A 92 15.30 10.17 17.47
CA LEU A 92 16.14 9.85 16.32
C LEU A 92 17.37 9.01 16.71
N ASP A 93 17.76 9.05 17.99
CA ASP A 93 18.88 8.29 18.54
C ASP A 93 18.47 6.88 18.98
N ALA A 94 17.18 6.58 19.00
CA ALA A 94 16.71 5.24 19.32
C ALA A 94 17.09 4.26 18.19
N PRO A 95 17.50 3.01 18.53
CA PRO A 95 17.73 1.99 17.53
C PRO A 95 16.49 1.73 16.69
N LYS A 96 16.63 1.83 15.36
CA LYS A 96 15.52 1.61 14.43
C LYS A 96 15.05 0.16 14.49
N ILE A 97 13.75 -0.03 14.69
CA ILE A 97 13.11 -1.34 14.57
C ILE A 97 12.54 -1.45 13.15
N ILE A 98 13.17 -2.31 12.34
CA ILE A 98 12.83 -2.49 10.92
C ILE A 98 12.57 -3.96 10.59
N GLY A 99 11.68 -4.19 9.62
CA GLY A 99 11.44 -5.50 9.01
C GLY A 99 11.27 -5.36 7.50
N SER A 100 11.64 -6.40 6.75
CA SER A 100 11.43 -6.48 5.31
C SER A 100 10.75 -7.81 4.98
N PHE A 101 9.59 -7.73 4.34
CA PHE A 101 8.73 -8.87 4.11
C PHE A 101 8.49 -9.06 2.62
N PRO A 102 8.81 -10.24 2.04
CA PRO A 102 8.43 -10.54 0.66
C PRO A 102 6.90 -10.58 0.56
N CYS A 103 6.37 -10.06 -0.54
CA CYS A 103 4.94 -9.99 -0.78
C CYS A 103 4.49 -10.98 -1.86
N ALA A 104 3.39 -11.67 -1.60
CA ALA A 104 2.65 -12.45 -2.59
C ALA A 104 1.33 -11.74 -2.93
N LYS A 105 1.08 -11.52 -4.22
CA LYS A 105 -0.22 -10.99 -4.67
C LYS A 105 -1.29 -12.04 -4.44
N VAL A 106 -2.41 -11.64 -3.86
CA VAL A 106 -3.60 -12.49 -3.77
C VAL A 106 -4.25 -12.52 -5.14
N ARG A 107 -4.45 -13.73 -5.68
CA ARG A 107 -5.13 -13.93 -6.97
C ARG A 107 -6.63 -13.73 -6.82
#